data_AF-A0A3B9ITD6-F1
#
_entry.id   AF-A0A3B9ITD6-F1
#
_cell.length_a   1.000
_cell.length_b   1.000
_cell.length_c   1.000
_cell.angle_alpha   90.00
_cell.angle_beta   90.00
_cell.angle_gamma   90.00
#
_symmetry.space_group_name_H-M   'P 1'
#
loop_
_entity.id
_entity.type
_entity.pdbx_description
1 polymer ?
#
loop_
_entity_poly.entity_id
_entity_poly.type
_entity_poly.pdbx_seq_one_letter_code
_entity_poly.pdbx_strand_id
1 'polypeptide(L)'
;MARVLTAIADAHARAGRMRVAFEEVQRAVLLLRPLFLAERETYGPSMAPILRAYLALARDAGQPVDRAMARELFAAFAIGAPTGN
;
A
#
# COMPACT_ATOMS: atom_id res chain seq x y z
N MET A 1 2.32 3.60 12.45
CA MET A 1 3.20 3.69 11.26
C MET A 1 2.42 4.01 9.97
N ALA A 2 1.46 3.17 9.55
CA ALA A 2 0.73 3.34 8.29
C ALA A 2 0.08 4.72 8.10
N ARG A 3 -0.61 5.23 9.12
CA ARG A 3 -1.28 6.55 9.09
C ARG A 3 -0.32 7.71 8.82
N VAL A 4 0.92 7.61 9.29
CA VAL A 4 1.94 8.66 9.08
C VAL A 4 2.43 8.64 7.64
N LEU A 5 2.73 7.45 7.11
CA LEU A 5 3.20 7.27 5.73
C LEU A 5 2.15 7.70 4.70
N THR A 6 0.87 7.36 4.91
CA THR A 6 -0.21 7.83 4.04
C THR A 6 -0.40 9.34 4.13
N ALA A 7 -0.28 9.93 5.32
CA ALA A 7 -0.40 11.39 5.49
C ALA A 7 0.73 12.16 4.81
N ILE A 8 1.96 11.63 4.83
CA ILE A 8 3.11 12.19 4.11
C ILE A 8 2.86 12.10 2.59
N ALA A 9 2.48 10.93 2.08
CA ALA A 9 2.18 10.75 0.66
C ALA A 9 1.08 11.72 0.19
N ASP A 10 0.01 11.88 0.97
CA ASP A 10 -1.07 12.82 0.69
C ASP A 10 -0.60 14.28 0.70
N ALA A 11 0.31 14.66 1.60
CA ALA A 11 0.87 16.00 1.64
C ALA A 11 1.72 16.29 0.40
N HIS A 12 2.52 15.33 -0.04
CA HIS A 12 3.28 15.44 -1.30
C HIS A 12 2.36 15.51 -2.51
N ALA A 13 1.27 14.74 -2.52
CA ALA A 13 0.27 14.78 -3.57
C ALA A 13 -0.41 16.16 -3.64
N ARG A 14 -0.89 16.70 -2.51
CA ARG A 14 -1.49 18.05 -2.49
C ARG A 14 -0.53 19.14 -2.95
N ALA A 15 0.78 18.95 -2.77
CA ALA A 15 1.80 19.87 -3.25
C ALA A 15 2.24 19.62 -4.71
N GLY A 16 1.53 18.79 -5.47
CA GLY A 16 1.81 18.48 -6.89
C GLY A 16 3.01 17.55 -7.10
N ARG A 17 3.63 17.03 -6.05
CA ARG A 17 4.83 16.17 -6.12
C ARG A 17 4.45 14.69 -6.23
N MET A 18 3.69 14.34 -7.27
CA MET A 18 3.12 13.00 -7.45
C MET A 18 4.17 11.88 -7.45
N ARG A 19 5.31 12.09 -8.11
CA ARG A 19 6.40 11.10 -8.14
C ARG A 19 6.98 10.83 -6.75
N VAL A 20 7.19 11.87 -5.95
CA VAL A 20 7.70 11.73 -4.57
C VAL A 20 6.66 11.04 -3.69
N ALA A 21 5.38 11.42 -3.81
CA ALA A 21 4.31 10.75 -3.08
C ALA A 21 4.25 9.25 -3.41
N PHE A 22 4.42 8.89 -4.69
CA PHE A 22 4.50 7.51 -5.15
C PHE A 22 5.72 6.76 -4.56
N GLU A 23 6.90 7.37 -4.60
CA GLU A 23 8.13 6.78 -4.04
C GLU A 23 7.98 6.51 -2.53
N GLU A 24 7.39 7.44 -1.77
CA GLU A 24 7.14 7.29 -0.32
C GLU A 24 6.14 6.17 -0.01
N VAL A 25 5.04 6.09 -0.75
CA VAL A 25 4.04 5.04 -0.51
C VAL A 25 4.55 3.67 -0.98
N GLN A 26 5.36 3.61 -2.04
CA GLN A 26 6.03 2.37 -2.45
C GLN A 26 6.99 1.88 -1.35
N ARG A 27 7.77 2.80 -0.76
CA ARG A 27 8.64 2.46 0.38
C ARG A 27 7.83 1.94 1.57
N ALA A 28 6.67 2.54 1.84
CA ALA A 28 5.76 2.06 2.87
C ALA A 28 5.25 0.64 2.62
N VAL A 29 4.88 0.31 1.37
CA VAL A 29 4.50 -1.06 0.98
C VAL A 29 5.65 -2.02 1.24
N LEU A 30 6.87 -1.70 0.77
CA LEU A 30 8.03 -2.58 0.92
C LEU A 30 8.40 -2.84 2.38
N LEU A 31 8.27 -1.82 3.24
CA LEU A 31 8.52 -1.95 4.68
C LEU A 31 7.49 -2.84 5.37
N LEU A 32 6.20 -2.70 5.02
CA LEU A 32 5.13 -3.42 5.69
C LEU A 32 4.87 -4.82 5.10
N ARG A 33 5.28 -5.06 3.85
CA ARG A 33 5.08 -6.33 3.12
C ARG A 33 5.51 -7.57 3.92
N PRO A 34 6.74 -7.69 4.44
CA PRO A 34 7.16 -8.91 5.15
C PRO A 34 6.34 -9.15 6.43
N LEU A 35 6.02 -8.08 7.16
CA LEU A 35 5.20 -8.15 8.37
C LEU A 35 3.77 -8.59 8.04
N PHE A 36 3.19 -8.01 7.00
CA PHE A 36 1.85 -8.36 6.53
C PHE A 36 1.75 -9.81 6.06
N LEU A 37 2.75 -10.31 5.33
CA LEU A 37 2.74 -11.70 4.89
C LEU A 37 2.91 -12.69 6.04
N ALA A 38 3.62 -12.31 7.11
CA ALA A 38 3.77 -13.11 8.31
C ALA A 38 2.50 -13.12 9.19
N GLU A 39 1.91 -11.96 9.46
CA GLU A 39 0.74 -11.81 10.35
C GLU A 39 -0.33 -10.91 9.71
N ARG A 40 -1.09 -11.49 8.79
CA ARG A 40 -2.07 -10.77 7.97
C ARG A 40 -3.16 -10.08 8.79
N GLU A 41 -3.65 -10.72 9.85
CA GLU A 41 -4.71 -10.17 10.70
C GLU A 41 -4.22 -8.94 11.48
N THR A 42 -3.00 -9.02 12.02
CA THR A 42 -2.35 -7.92 12.77
C THR A 42 -2.07 -6.71 11.87
N TYR A 43 -1.48 -6.94 10.69
CA TYR A 43 -0.97 -5.85 9.84
C TYR A 43 -1.90 -5.46 8.68
N GLY A 44 -2.95 -6.24 8.39
CA GLY A 44 -3.93 -5.98 7.34
C GLY A 44 -4.58 -4.60 7.42
N PRO A 45 -5.06 -4.15 8.61
CA PRO A 45 -5.61 -2.80 8.78
C PRO A 45 -4.62 -1.68 8.44
N SER A 46 -3.31 -1.93 8.63
CA SER A 46 -2.24 -0.98 8.27
C SER A 46 -1.86 -1.06 6.78
N MET A 47 -1.90 -2.25 6.18
CA MET A 47 -1.54 -2.47 4.78
C MET A 47 -2.61 -1.97 3.81
N ALA A 48 -3.89 -2.14 4.14
CA ALA A 48 -4.99 -1.79 3.25
C ALA A 48 -5.01 -0.31 2.79
N PRO A 49 -4.85 0.70 3.66
CA PRO A 49 -4.79 2.10 3.22
C PRO A 49 -3.51 2.41 2.42
N ILE A 50 -2.37 1.80 2.76
CA ILE A 50 -1.10 2.00 2.02
C ILE A 50 -1.24 1.46 0.59
N LEU A 51 -1.78 0.25 0.42
CA LEU A 51 -1.95 -0.36 -0.90
C LEU A 51 -2.92 0.44 -1.78
N ARG A 52 -4.01 0.98 -1.20
CA ARG A 52 -4.92 1.89 -1.90
C ARG A 52 -4.22 3.16 -2.39
N ALA A 53 -3.43 3.79 -1.52
CA ALA A 53 -2.68 4.99 -1.86
C ALA A 53 -1.61 4.70 -2.93
N TYR A 54 -0.92 3.55 -2.85
CA TYR A 54 0.05 3.11 -3.86
C TYR A 54 -0.56 3.02 -5.26
N LEU A 55 -1.72 2.38 -5.41
CA LEU A 55 -2.38 2.23 -6.70
C LEU A 55 -2.91 3.56 -7.25
N ALA A 56 -3.50 4.39 -6.39
CA ALA A 56 -3.99 5.72 -6.78
C ALA A 56 -2.84 6.62 -7.26
N LEU A 57 -1.76 6.69 -6.47
CA LEU A 57 -0.59 7.51 -6.81
C LEU A 57 0.17 6.98 -8.03
N ALA A 58 0.21 5.67 -8.25
CA ALA A 58 0.77 5.10 -9.46
C ALA A 58 0.02 5.60 -10.70
N ARG A 59 -1.32 5.54 -10.67
CA ARG A 59 -2.17 6.03 -11.76
C ARG A 59 -1.98 7.54 -11.97
N ASP A 60 -2.04 8.31 -10.90
CA ASP A 60 -2.02 9.78 -10.97
C ASP A 60 -0.63 10.32 -11.35
N ALA A 61 0.45 9.60 -10.99
CA ALA A 61 1.82 9.92 -11.37
C ALA A 61 2.26 9.30 -12.72
N GLY A 62 1.39 8.53 -13.38
CA GLY A 62 1.73 7.76 -14.58
C GLY A 62 2.85 6.74 -14.37
N GLN A 63 3.03 6.26 -13.13
CA GLN A 63 4.07 5.31 -12.76
C GLN A 63 3.59 3.86 -12.93
N PRO A 64 4.47 2.95 -13.37
CA PRO A 64 4.13 1.55 -13.44
C PRO A 64 3.95 0.96 -12.04
N VAL A 65 2.89 0.18 -11.86
CA VAL A 65 2.69 -0.66 -10.67
C VAL A 65 3.48 -1.95 -10.84
N ASP A 66 4.20 -2.38 -9.79
CA ASP A 66 4.74 -3.73 -9.74
C ASP A 66 3.59 -4.73 -9.61
N ARG A 67 3.26 -5.37 -10.74
CA ARG A 67 2.13 -6.31 -10.83
C ARG A 67 2.36 -7.58 -10.01
N ALA A 68 3.61 -8.00 -9.83
CA ALA A 68 3.93 -9.20 -9.06
C ALA A 68 3.67 -8.92 -7.56
N MET A 69 4.19 -7.80 -7.06
CA MET A 69 3.95 -7.35 -5.70
C MET A 69 2.46 -7.10 -5.44
N ALA A 70 1.78 -6.38 -6.33
CA ALA A 70 0.34 -6.11 -6.18
C ALA A 70 -0.45 -7.43 -6.10
N ARG A 71 -0.19 -8.39 -7.00
CA ARG A 71 -0.89 -9.68 -7.02
C ARG A 71 -0.68 -10.49 -5.74
N GLU A 72 0.55 -10.54 -5.24
CA GLU A 72 0.87 -11.23 -3.97
C GLU A 72 0.10 -10.61 -2.80
N LEU A 73 0.12 -9.27 -2.67
CA LEU A 73 -0.56 -8.58 -1.59
C LEU A 73 -2.09 -8.74 -1.67
N PHE A 74 -2.67 -8.68 -2.88
CA PHE A 74 -4.09 -8.93 -3.08
C PHE A 74 -4.49 -10.37 -2.75
N ALA A 75 -3.69 -11.36 -3.15
CA ALA A 75 -3.93 -12.75 -2.80
C ALA A 75 -3.87 -12.96 -1.27
N ALA A 76 -2.91 -12.34 -0.60
CA ALA A 76 -2.78 -12.39 0.85
C ALA A 76 -4.01 -11.79 1.57
N PHE A 77 -4.60 -10.72 1.03
CA PHE A 77 -5.88 -10.18 1.52
C PHE A 77 -7.06 -11.13 1.28
N ALA A 78 -7.15 -11.75 0.11
CA ALA A 78 -8.26 -12.65 -0.25
C ALA A 78 -8.28 -13.93 0.61
N ILE A 79 -7.11 -14.46 0.98
CA ILE A 79 -6.98 -15.66 1.83
C ILE A 79 -7.21 -15.32 3.31
N GLY A 80 -7.13 -14.05 3.70
CA GLY A 80 -7.39 -13.58 5.07
C GLY A 80 -8.83 -13.17 5.35
N ALA A 81 -9.70 -13.15 4.33
CA ALA A 81 -11.13 -12.93 4.55
C ALA A 81 -11.72 -14.21 5.18
N PRO A 82 -12.30 -14.15 6.39
CA PRO A 82 -13.00 -15.30 6.92
C PRO A 82 -14.16 -15.60 5.98
N THR A 83 -14.12 -16.74 5.30
CA THR A 83 -15.34 -17.38 4.82
C THR A 83 -16.11 -17.74 6.08
N GLY A 84 -16.99 -16.83 6.51
CA GLY A 84 -17.84 -17.05 7.67
C GLY A 84 -18.60 -18.36 7.53
N ASN A 85 -18.49 -19.19 8.56
CA ASN A 85 -19.41 -20.26 8.87
C ASN A 85 -19.90 -20.03 10.31
#